data_AF-A0A2N5AAT5-F1
#
_entry.id   AF-A0A2N5AAT5-F1
#
_cell.length_a   1.000
_cell.length_b   1.000
_cell.length_c   1.000
_cell.angle_alpha   90.00
_cell.angle_beta   90.00
_cell.angle_gamma   90.00
#
_symmetry.space_group_name_H-M   'P 1'
#
loop_
_entity.id
_entity.type
_entity.pdbx_description
1 polymer ?
#
loop_
_entity_poly.entity_id
_entity_poly.type
_entity_poly.pdbx_seq_one_letter_code
_entity_poly.pdbx_strand_id
1 'polypeptide(L)' 'MLQFILRRLGLVIPTFIGITLLTFAFVHMIPGDPVMIMAGER' A
#
# COMPACT_ATOMS: atom_id res chain seq x y z
N MET A 1 -4.38 -28.46 -9.84
CA MET A 1 -3.49 -27.54 -9.08
C MET A 1 -3.49 -26.12 -9.63
N LEU A 2 -3.40 -25.91 -10.95
CA LEU A 2 -3.41 -24.57 -11.57
C LEU A 2 -4.61 -23.69 -11.17
N GLN A 3 -5.83 -24.24 -11.22
CA GLN A 3 -7.06 -23.56 -10.78
C GLN A 3 -7.03 -23.10 -9.31
N PHE A 4 -6.40 -23.88 -8.42
CA PHE A 4 -6.25 -23.53 -7.01
C PHE A 4 -5.26 -22.37 -6.85
N ILE A 5 -4.15 -22.39 -7.60
CA ILE A 5 -3.17 -21.32 -7.62
C ILE A 5 -3.79 -20.01 -8.15
N LEU A 6 -4.50 -20.06 -9.27
CA LEU A 6 -5.16 -18.90 -9.87
C LEU A 6 -6.20 -18.28 -8.93
N ARG A 7 -7.01 -19.11 -8.27
CA ARG A 7 -7.99 -18.63 -7.29
C ARG A 7 -7.33 -17.98 -6.07
N ARG A 8 -6.16 -18.49 -5.65
CA ARG A 8 -5.39 -17.93 -4.54
C ARG A 8 -4.69 -16.63 -4.91
N LEU A 9 -4.11 -16.55 -6.11
CA LEU A 9 -3.51 -15.33 -6.66
C LEU A 9 -4.58 -14.26 -6.92
N GLY A 10 -5.79 -14.66 -7.35
CA GLY A 10 -6.91 -13.75 -7.52
C GLY A 10 -7.32 -13.04 -6.21
N LEU A 11 -7.11 -13.67 -5.06
CA LEU A 11 -7.34 -13.03 -3.75
C LEU A 11 -6.21 -12.06 -3.36
N VAL A 12 -5.00 -12.22 -3.90
CA VAL A 12 -3.86 -11.34 -3.61
C VAL A 12 -4.07 -9.95 -4.22
N ILE A 13 -4.67 -9.88 -5.40
CA ILE A 13 -4.91 -8.62 -6.12
C ILE A 13 -5.74 -7.61 -5.28
N PRO A 14 -6.95 -7.95 -4.78
CA PRO A 14 -7.73 -7.01 -3.99
C PRO A 14 -7.07 -6.68 -2.65
N THR A 15 -6.38 -7.63 -2.01
CA THR A 15 -5.66 -7.36 -0.76
C THR A 15 -4.49 -6.40 -0.98
N PHE A 16 -3.78 -6.57 -2.09
CA PHE A 16 -2.66 -5.71 -2.44
C PHE A 16 -3.15 -4.29 -2.70
N ILE A 17 -4.19 -4.13 -3.52
CA ILE A 17 -4.81 -2.82 -3.79
C ILE A 17 -5.29 -2.17 -2.49
N GLY A 18 -5.98 -2.92 -1.62
CA GLY A 18 -6.47 -2.41 -0.34
C GLY A 18 -5.34 -1.91 0.56
N ILE A 19 -4.26 -2.69 0.70
CA ILE A 19 -3.09 -2.30 1.50
C ILE A 19 -2.39 -1.09 0.90
N THR A 20 -2.14 -1.07 -0.41
CA THR A 20 -1.49 0.07 -1.07
C THR A 20 -2.27 1.35 -0.89
N LEU A 21 -3.59 1.32 -1.10
CA LEU A 21 -4.45 2.50 -0.92
C LEU A 21 -4.49 2.94 0.55
N LEU A 22 -4.58 2.00 1.50
CA LEU A 22 -4.55 2.32 2.93
C LEU A 22 -3.23 2.97 3.33
N THR A 23 -2.10 2.38 2.94
CA THR A 23 -0.78 2.93 3.23
C THR A 23 -0.62 4.32 2.60
N PHE A 24 -1.03 4.49 1.34
CA PHE A 24 -0.98 5.78 0.67
C PHE A 24 -1.86 6.83 1.37
N ALA A 25 -3.10 6.47 1.71
CA ALA A 25 -4.01 7.34 2.42
C ALA A 25 -3.44 7.75 3.79
N PHE A 26 -2.86 6.80 4.55
CA PHE A 26 -2.25 7.11 5.83
C PHE A 26 -1.06 8.05 5.71
N VAL A 27 -0.17 7.85 4.74
CA VAL A 27 0.97 8.75 4.48
C VAL A 27 0.50 10.17 4.22
N HIS A 28 -0.61 10.36 3.49
CA HIS A 28 -1.16 11.68 3.18
C HIS A 28 -2.04 12.26 4.29
N MET A 29 -2.62 11.42 5.16
CA MET A 29 -3.40 11.86 6.31
C MET A 29 -2.53 12.34 7.46
N ILE A 30 -1.27 11.91 7.55
CA ILE A 30 -0.33 12.38 8.57
C ILE A 30 0.02 13.85 8.25
N PRO A 31 -0.39 14.81 9.10
CA PRO A 31 0.02 16.19 8.94
C PRO A 31 1.51 16.35 9.30
N GLY A 32 2.26 17.09 8.48
CA GLY A 32 3.72 17.10 8.50
C GLY A 32 4.22 16.11 7.47
N ASP A 33 4.44 16.61 6.25
CA ASP A 33 4.75 15.79 5.08
C ASP A 33 5.94 14.87 5.42
N PRO A 34 5.73 13.55 5.57
CA PRO A 34 6.81 12.63 5.94
C PRO A 34 7.92 12.67 4.89
N VAL A 35 7.61 13.11 3.66
CA VAL A 35 8.62 13.44 2.64
C VAL A 35 9.46 14.64 3.08
N MET A 36 8.89 15.73 3.61
CA MET A 36 9.68 16.85 4.17
C MET A 36 10.51 16.43 5.39
N ILE A 37 9.97 15.59 6.27
CA ILE A 37 10.70 15.11 7.46
C ILE A 37 11.86 14.18 7.05
N MET A 38 11.65 13.32 6.06
CA MET A 38 12.69 12.41 5.54
C MET A 38 13.65 13.09 4.56
N ALA A 39 13.23 14.17 3.89
CA ALA A 39 14.06 14.94 2.97
C ALA A 39 15.18 15.70 3.70
N GLY A 40 15.13 15.80 5.03
CA GLY A 40 16.17 16.47 5.82
C GLY A 40 16.34 17.91 5.34
N GLU A 41 15.30 18.72 5.46
CA GLU A 41 15.54 20.16 5.42
C GLU A 41 16.49 20.53 6.57
N ARG A 42 17.45 21.38 6.25
CA ARG A 42 18.56 21.82 7.10
C ARG A 42 18.07 22.49 8.38
#